data_AF-A0A382MNN8-F1
#
_entry.id   AF-A0A382MNN8-F1
#
_cell.length_a   1.000
_cell.length_b   1.000
_cell.length_c   1.000
_cell.angle_alpha   90.00
_cell.angle_beta   90.00
_cell.angle_gamma   90.00
#
_symmetry.space_group_name_H-M   'P 1'
#
loop_
_entity.id
_entity.type
_entity.pdbx_description
1 polymer ?
#
loop_
_entity_poly.entity_id
_entity_poly.type
_entity_poly.pdbx_seq_one_letter_code
_entity_poly.pdbx_strand_id
1 'polypeptide(L)'
;MCRADVSDAAPSLTSSQRHALDTLETLAEDLDFHVSLSLKAGDLLLLNNWTTFHRWNEFVDTVAVGHKRHLLRIWLAMANSRPIAPRFLEHFGSTAAGVVRGGMRPTNRRCE
;
A
#
# COMPACT_ATOMS: atom_id res chain seq x y z
N MET A 1 -5.48 -11.40 -0.44
CA MET A 1 -4.66 -10.47 0.38
C MET A 1 -3.92 -11.26 1.48
N CYS A 2 -2.79 -10.79 2.02
CA CYS A 2 -2.12 -11.51 3.14
C CYS A 2 -2.86 -11.23 4.46
N ARG A 3 -3.31 -12.27 5.16
CA ARG A 3 -4.09 -12.17 6.40
C ARG A 3 -3.17 -12.24 7.62
N ALA A 4 -2.72 -11.09 8.08
CA ALA A 4 -1.86 -10.97 9.26
C ALA A 4 -2.58 -11.40 10.56
N ASP A 5 -3.93 -11.32 10.58
CA ASP A 5 -4.76 -11.69 11.74
C ASP A 5 -4.81 -13.19 12.04
N VAL A 6 -4.22 -14.03 11.17
CA VAL A 6 -4.10 -15.48 11.37
C VAL A 6 -2.85 -15.83 12.20
N SER A 7 -1.92 -14.90 12.37
CA SER A 7 -0.72 -15.12 13.18
C SER A 7 -1.06 -15.16 14.67
N ASP A 8 -0.48 -16.10 15.40
CA ASP A 8 -0.58 -16.18 16.87
C ASP A 8 -0.02 -14.93 17.58
N ALA A 9 0.83 -14.16 16.91
CA ALA A 9 1.37 -12.90 17.43
C ALA A 9 0.45 -11.69 17.21
N ALA A 10 -0.62 -11.85 16.42
CA ALA A 10 -1.55 -10.77 16.12
C ALA A 10 -2.70 -10.72 17.15
N PRO A 11 -3.21 -9.53 17.51
CA PRO A 11 -4.40 -9.42 18.34
C PRO A 11 -5.62 -10.05 17.67
N SER A 12 -6.43 -10.78 18.46
CA SER A 12 -7.69 -11.35 17.97
C SER A 12 -8.66 -10.25 17.53
N LEU A 13 -9.25 -10.43 16.35
CA LEU A 13 -10.28 -9.55 15.83
C LEU A 13 -11.66 -9.91 16.39
N THR A 14 -12.49 -8.90 16.66
CA THR A 14 -13.92 -9.12 16.90
C THR A 14 -14.59 -9.62 15.63
N SER A 15 -15.78 -10.22 15.76
CA SER A 15 -16.58 -10.67 14.61
C SER A 15 -16.86 -9.53 13.62
N SER A 16 -17.22 -8.34 14.12
CA SER A 16 -17.47 -7.16 13.28
C SER A 16 -16.21 -6.66 12.56
N GLN A 17 -15.04 -6.70 13.21
CA GLN A 17 -13.77 -6.30 12.58
C GLN A 17 -13.38 -7.29 11.47
N ARG A 18 -13.51 -8.59 11.73
CA ARG A 18 -13.27 -9.63 10.74
C ARG A 18 -14.19 -9.46 9.53
N HIS A 19 -15.49 -9.30 9.78
CA HIS A 19 -16.48 -9.09 8.72
C HIS A 19 -16.19 -7.85 7.87
N ALA A 20 -15.77 -6.74 8.49
CA ALA A 20 -15.39 -5.53 7.76
C ALA A 20 -14.18 -5.75 6.85
N LEU A 21 -13.16 -6.48 7.32
CA LEU A 21 -11.99 -6.82 6.49
C LEU A 21 -12.35 -7.77 5.36
N ASP A 22 -13.21 -8.77 5.61
CA ASP A 22 -13.66 -9.71 4.58
C ASP A 22 -14.47 -9.00 3.48
N THR A 23 -15.29 -8.03 3.86
CA THR A 23 -16.05 -7.20 2.92
C THR A 23 -15.12 -6.32 2.10
N LEU A 24 -14.11 -5.71 2.73
CA LEU A 24 -13.11 -4.91 2.03
C LEU A 24 -12.33 -5.76 1.01
N GLU A 25 -11.91 -6.96 1.39
CA GLU A 25 -11.19 -7.89 0.51
C GLU A 25 -12.07 -8.33 -0.67
N THR A 26 -13.35 -8.63 -0.40
CA THR A 26 -14.32 -9.01 -1.44
C THR A 26 -14.50 -7.89 -2.47
N LEU A 27 -14.71 -6.66 -2.01
CA LEU A 27 -14.86 -5.49 -2.90
C LEU A 27 -13.55 -5.16 -3.64
N ALA A 28 -12.41 -5.38 -2.99
CA ALA A 28 -11.11 -5.14 -3.61
C ALA A 28 -10.77 -6.16 -4.70
N GLU A 29 -11.41 -7.33 -4.74
CA GLU A 29 -11.25 -8.34 -5.81
C GLU A 29 -12.34 -8.25 -6.89
N ASP A 30 -13.36 -7.41 -6.71
CA ASP A 30 -14.40 -7.18 -7.71
C ASP A 30 -13.86 -6.35 -8.89
N LEU A 31 -13.96 -6.92 -10.08
CA LEU A 31 -13.41 -6.38 -11.32
C LEU A 31 -14.04 -5.04 -11.72
N ASP A 32 -15.26 -4.74 -11.26
CA ASP A 32 -15.91 -3.46 -11.52
C ASP A 32 -15.17 -2.28 -10.86
N PHE A 33 -14.35 -2.55 -9.84
CA PHE A 33 -13.50 -1.55 -9.18
C PHE A 33 -12.04 -1.60 -9.64
N HIS A 34 -11.69 -2.47 -10.59
CA HIS A 34 -10.30 -2.66 -11.03
C HIS A 34 -9.94 -1.76 -12.21
N VAL A 35 -8.75 -1.18 -12.13
CA VAL A 35 -8.10 -0.55 -13.29
C VAL A 35 -6.84 -1.34 -13.61
N SER A 36 -6.87 -2.10 -14.71
CA SER A 36 -5.72 -2.88 -15.18
C SER A 36 -4.86 -2.07 -16.14
N LEU A 37 -3.57 -2.00 -15.85
CA LEU A 37 -2.60 -1.23 -16.63
C LEU A 37 -1.37 -2.10 -16.97
N SER A 38 -0.93 -2.03 -18.23
CA SER A 38 0.29 -2.68 -18.71
C SER A 38 1.37 -1.63 -18.94
N LEU A 39 2.22 -1.41 -17.93
CA LEU A 39 3.31 -0.42 -17.99
C LEU A 39 4.41 -0.87 -18.95
N LYS A 40 4.84 0.07 -19.80
CA LYS A 40 5.98 -0.06 -20.73
C LYS A 40 7.16 0.80 -20.24
N ALA A 41 8.34 0.56 -20.81
CA ALA A 41 9.49 1.40 -20.54
C ALA A 41 9.19 2.86 -20.91
N GLY A 42 9.39 3.78 -19.97
CA GLY A 42 9.06 5.19 -20.11
C GLY A 42 7.73 5.62 -19.47
N ASP A 43 6.85 4.67 -19.13
CA ASP A 43 5.59 4.99 -18.46
C ASP A 43 5.81 5.39 -17.00
N LEU A 44 5.03 6.37 -16.54
CA LEU A 44 4.97 6.78 -15.14
C LEU A 44 3.58 6.53 -14.56
N LEU A 45 3.51 5.73 -13.50
CA LEU A 45 2.28 5.52 -12.73
C LEU A 45 2.35 6.32 -11.42
N LEU A 46 1.52 7.36 -11.33
CA LEU A 46 1.29 8.10 -10.09
C LEU A 46 -0.04 7.67 -9.50
N LEU A 47 -0.02 7.21 -8.25
CA LEU A 47 -1.23 6.80 -7.53
C LEU A 47 -1.27 7.42 -6.14
N ASN A 48 -2.48 7.65 -5.63
CA ASN A 48 -2.68 8.12 -4.27
C ASN A 48 -2.76 6.93 -3.31
N ASN A 49 -1.67 6.70 -2.57
CA ASN A 49 -1.55 5.57 -1.66
C ASN A 49 -2.57 5.57 -0.49
N TRP A 50 -3.25 6.70 -0.23
CA TRP A 50 -4.26 6.79 0.83
C TRP A 50 -5.66 6.35 0.40
N THR A 51 -5.87 6.15 -0.90
CA THR A 51 -7.20 5.87 -1.46
C THR A 51 -7.22 4.70 -2.43
N THR A 52 -6.05 4.22 -2.86
CA THR A 52 -5.96 3.28 -3.96
C THR A 52 -5.11 2.08 -3.55
N PHE A 53 -5.74 0.91 -3.44
CA PHE A 53 -5.02 -0.35 -3.39
C PHE A 53 -4.42 -0.66 -4.75
N HIS A 54 -3.24 -1.26 -4.74
CA HIS A 54 -2.52 -1.63 -5.95
C HIS A 54 -1.86 -2.99 -5.75
N ARG A 55 -1.88 -3.81 -6.81
CA ARG A 55 -1.21 -5.11 -6.89
C ARG A 55 -0.57 -5.25 -8.27
N TRP A 56 0.36 -6.19 -8.38
CA TRP A 56 0.81 -6.67 -9.68
C TRP A 56 0.28 -8.08 -9.91
N ASN A 57 0.12 -8.45 -11.17
CA ASN A 57 -0.08 -9.84 -11.55
C ASN A 57 1.25 -10.58 -11.51
N GLU A 58 1.16 -11.91 -11.35
CA GLU A 58 2.31 -12.79 -11.47
C GLU A 58 3.00 -12.60 -12.83
N PHE A 59 4.32 -12.69 -12.84
CA PHE A 59 5.13 -12.65 -14.05
C PHE A 59 6.31 -13.61 -13.91
N VAL A 60 6.81 -14.10 -15.04
CA VAL A 60 7.97 -14.99 -15.09
C VAL A 60 9.18 -14.20 -15.55
N ASP A 61 10.25 -14.21 -14.76
CA ASP A 61 11.53 -13.66 -15.18
C ASP A 61 12.13 -14.49 -16.31
N THR A 62 12.53 -13.84 -17.40
CA THR A 62 13.24 -14.50 -18.50
C THR A 62 14.69 -14.79 -18.10
N VAL A 63 15.20 -15.96 -18.47
CA VAL A 63 16.60 -16.36 -18.23
C VAL A 63 17.60 -15.51 -19.04
N ALA A 64 17.15 -14.92 -20.15
CA ALA A 64 17.98 -14.08 -21.00
C ALA A 64 18.43 -12.78 -20.30
N VAL A 65 19.74 -12.55 -20.28
CA VAL A 65 20.34 -11.31 -19.76
C VAL A 65 19.82 -10.11 -20.57
N GLY A 66 19.22 -9.12 -19.91
CA GLY A 66 18.70 -7.89 -20.53
C GLY A 66 17.17 -7.79 -20.63
N HIS A 67 16.42 -8.85 -20.35
CA HIS A 67 14.95 -8.87 -20.43
C HIS A 67 14.26 -8.82 -19.05
N LYS A 68 14.98 -8.38 -18.01
CA LYS A 68 14.42 -8.22 -16.66
C LYS A 68 13.59 -6.94 -16.54
N ARG A 69 12.45 -7.03 -15.85
CA ARG A 69 11.62 -5.87 -15.55
C ARG A 69 12.26 -5.04 -14.43
N HIS A 70 12.60 -3.80 -14.72
CA HIS A 70 13.10 -2.84 -13.73
C HIS A 70 12.08 -1.70 -13.53
N LEU A 71 11.79 -1.37 -12.28
CA LEU A 71 10.94 -0.24 -11.90
C LEU A 71 11.63 0.61 -10.84
N LEU A 72 11.51 1.93 -10.99
CA LEU A 72 11.87 2.88 -9.95
C LEU A 72 10.61 3.27 -9.17
N ARG A 73 10.68 3.24 -7.84
CA ARG A 73 9.58 3.66 -6.97
C ARG A 73 10.02 4.82 -6.09
N ILE A 74 9.22 5.88 -6.08
CA ILE A 74 9.38 7.04 -5.22
C ILE A 74 8.11 7.26 -4.39
N TRP A 75 8.27 7.91 -3.24
CA TRP A 75 7.16 8.32 -2.38
C TRP A 75 7.08 9.84 -2.37
N LEU A 76 5.92 10.38 -2.72
CA LEU A 76 5.69 11.82 -2.80
C LEU A 76 4.73 12.26 -1.70
N ALA A 77 5.05 13.41 -1.11
CA ALA A 77 4.22 14.07 -0.14
C ALA A 77 3.67 15.37 -0.71
N MET A 78 2.34 15.52 -0.66
CA MET A 78 1.66 16.64 -1.27
C MET A 78 1.26 17.68 -0.24
N ALA A 79 1.55 18.95 -0.53
CA ALA A 79 1.15 20.09 0.32
C ALA A 79 -0.37 20.30 0.37
N ASN A 80 -1.13 19.73 -0.56
CA ASN A 80 -2.60 19.78 -0.58
C ASN A 80 -3.23 18.43 -0.17
N SER A 81 -2.56 17.66 0.69
CA SER A 81 -3.05 16.34 1.10
C SER A 81 -4.24 16.41 2.09
N ARG A 82 -5.13 15.41 2.02
CA ARG A 82 -6.28 15.24 2.94
C ARG A 82 -5.81 14.91 4.38
N PRO A 83 -6.65 15.07 5.42
CA PRO A 83 -6.31 14.57 6.75
C PRO A 83 -6.31 13.04 6.78
N ILE A 84 -5.51 12.46 7.68
CA ILE A 84 -5.42 11.01 7.89
C ILE A 84 -5.81 10.66 9.33
N ALA A 85 -6.07 9.38 9.59
CA ALA A 85 -6.50 8.95 10.92
C ALA A 85 -5.44 9.28 12.00
N PRO A 86 -5.84 9.71 13.22
CA PRO A 86 -4.92 10.07 14.30
C PRO A 86 -3.85 9.01 14.62
N ARG A 87 -4.17 7.73 14.43
CA ARG A 87 -3.24 6.60 14.62
C ARG A 87 -1.96 6.66 13.76
N PHE A 88 -1.96 7.45 12.69
CA PHE A 88 -0.80 7.62 11.83
C PHE A 88 0.15 8.73 12.29
N LEU A 89 -0.17 9.43 13.39
CA LEU A 89 0.64 10.56 13.87
C LEU A 89 2.09 10.18 14.14
N GLU A 90 2.34 9.06 14.81
CA GLU A 90 3.69 8.61 15.16
C GLU A 90 4.54 8.33 13.90
N HIS A 91 3.92 7.76 12.87
CA HIS A 91 4.63 7.37 11.65
C HIS A 91 4.93 8.54 10.71
N PHE A 92 4.04 9.54 10.66
CA PHE A 92 4.09 10.62 9.66
C PHE A 92 4.36 12.02 10.25
N GLY A 93 4.34 12.17 11.58
CA GLY A 93 4.59 13.42 12.30
C GLY A 93 3.42 14.41 12.31
N SER A 94 2.48 14.32 11.36
CA SER A 94 1.26 15.13 11.33
C SER A 94 0.12 14.37 10.64
N THR A 95 -1.10 14.56 11.13
CA THR A 95 -2.33 14.01 10.53
C THR A 95 -3.25 15.08 9.95
N ALA A 96 -2.92 16.36 10.14
CA ALA A 96 -3.68 17.50 9.64
C ALA A 96 -3.63 17.62 8.11
N ALA A 97 -4.70 18.11 7.50
CA ALA A 97 -4.74 18.40 6.06
C ALA A 97 -3.72 19.49 5.68
N GLY A 98 -3.26 19.48 4.43
CA GLY A 98 -2.41 20.54 3.89
C GLY A 98 -0.96 20.56 4.39
N VAL A 99 -0.57 19.60 5.23
CA VAL A 99 0.80 19.48 5.75
C VAL A 99 1.57 18.49 4.90
N VAL A 100 2.78 18.88 4.45
CA VAL A 100 3.71 17.97 3.80
C VAL A 100 4.19 16.97 4.85
N ARG A 101 3.78 15.71 4.70
CA ARG A 101 4.17 14.60 5.59
C ARG A 101 5.42 13.91 5.04
N GLY A 102 6.30 13.43 5.89
CA GLY A 102 7.41 12.58 5.44
C GLY A 102 6.95 11.19 5.00
N GLY A 103 7.90 10.30 4.71
CA GLY A 103 7.63 8.86 4.67
C GLY A 103 7.53 8.26 6.08
N MET A 104 7.21 6.96 6.14
CA MET A 104 7.31 6.21 7.39
C MET A 104 8.73 6.33 7.92
N ARG A 105 8.88 6.95 9.10
CA ARG A 105 10.20 7.11 9.72
C ARG A 105 10.71 5.74 10.14
N PRO A 106 11.92 5.32 9.73
CA PRO A 106 12.50 4.09 10.24
C PRO A 106 12.64 4.23 11.75
N THR A 107 12.04 3.29 12.49
CA THR A 107 12.33 3.18 13.92
C THR A 107 13.71 2.54 14.04
N ASN A 108 14.62 3.15 14.80
CA ASN A 108 15.95 2.60 15.08
C ASN A 108 15.92 1.33 15.94
N ARG A 109 14.81 0.57 15.95
CA ARG A 109 14.75 -0.73 16.62
C ARG A 109 15.41 -1.75 15.69
N ARG A 110 16.66 -2.09 16.01
CA ARG A 110 17.25 -3.34 15.52
C ARG A 110 16.29 -4.46 15.91
N CYS A 111 15.90 -5.30 14.96
CA CYS A 111 15.35 -6.61 15.29
C CYS A 111 16.46 -7.35 16.05
N GLU A 112 16.21 -7.66 17.32
CA GLU A 112 16.92 -8.72 18.04
C GLU A 112 16.34 -10.08 17.62
#